data_AF-A0A351J1T0-F1
#
_entry.id   AF-A0A351J1T0-F1
#
_cell.length_a   1.000
_cell.length_b   1.000
_cell.length_c   1.000
_cell.angle_alpha   90.00
_cell.angle_beta   90.00
_cell.angle_gamma   90.00
#
_symmetry.space_group_name_H-M   'P 1'
#
loop_
_entity.id
_entity.type
_entity.pdbx_description
1 polymer ?
#
loop_
_entity_poly.entity_id
_entity_poly.type
_entity_poly.pdbx_seq_one_letter_code
_entity_poly.pdbx_strand_id
1 'polypeptide(L)'
;PTEKGFSMLPDEFATKVSQLPLRGADCIGGCCGTSPPYIEAVKAMTNAVLPDRDDVNIDGFACDERLIYDLDGYQIAEEKIAADSKLDNALFDLPPKIIPRIWIETEEQLDNLVEELPLLEVPVMLGAENEKLLSKAVHIYPGRALIDPDCVCPKWYHPAKK
;
A
#
# COMPACT_ATOMS: atom_id res chain seq x y z
N PRO A 1 1.82 0.49 -39.00
CA PRO A 1 2.20 0.80 -37.60
C PRO A 1 2.14 2.31 -37.38
N THR A 2 1.24 2.78 -36.51
CA THR A 2 1.19 4.19 -36.07
C THR A 2 2.48 4.55 -35.32
N GLU A 3 3.01 5.75 -35.56
CA GLU A 3 4.38 6.23 -35.29
C GLU A 3 4.94 6.09 -33.85
N LYS A 4 4.19 5.51 -32.89
CA LYS A 4 4.61 5.35 -31.49
C LYS A 4 4.67 3.91 -30.98
N GLY A 5 4.69 2.91 -31.87
CA GLY A 5 4.81 1.50 -31.46
C GLY A 5 3.56 0.88 -30.82
N PHE A 6 2.46 1.64 -30.71
CA PHE A 6 1.15 1.13 -30.29
C PHE A 6 0.33 0.76 -31.52
N SER A 7 -0.13 -0.49 -31.60
CA SER A 7 -0.87 -1.03 -32.76
C SER A 7 -2.37 -1.21 -32.51
N MET A 8 -2.83 -1.11 -31.27
CA MET A 8 -4.24 -1.32 -30.91
C MET A 8 -5.10 -0.17 -31.42
N LEU A 9 -6.19 -0.47 -32.13
CA LEU A 9 -7.11 0.54 -32.68
C LEU A 9 -8.17 0.98 -31.65
N PRO A 10 -8.84 2.14 -31.85
CA PRO A 10 -9.89 2.63 -30.96
C PRO A 10 -10.99 1.61 -30.63
N ASP A 11 -11.58 0.97 -31.64
CA ASP A 11 -12.68 0.01 -31.43
C ASP A 11 -12.20 -1.28 -30.74
N GLU A 12 -10.98 -1.72 -31.05
CA GLU A 12 -10.37 -2.87 -30.39
C GLU A 12 -10.13 -2.58 -28.90
N PHE A 13 -9.64 -1.38 -28.58
CA PHE A 13 -9.45 -0.92 -27.21
C PHE A 13 -10.79 -0.84 -26.46
N ALA A 14 -11.79 -0.17 -27.04
CA ALA A 14 -13.11 0.01 -26.45
C ALA A 14 -13.79 -1.33 -26.15
N THR A 15 -13.69 -2.29 -27.08
CA THR A 15 -14.24 -3.64 -26.89
C THR A 15 -13.62 -4.33 -25.67
N LYS A 16 -12.30 -4.24 -25.50
CA LYS A 16 -11.60 -4.88 -24.37
C LYS A 16 -11.93 -4.25 -23.02
N VAL A 17 -11.99 -2.91 -22.96
CA VAL A 17 -12.24 -2.21 -21.69
C VAL A 17 -13.72 -2.19 -21.28
N SER A 18 -14.64 -2.47 -22.20
CA SER A 18 -16.08 -2.53 -21.94
C SER A 18 -16.51 -3.50 -20.82
N GLN A 19 -15.65 -4.47 -20.47
CA GLN A 19 -15.91 -5.46 -19.41
C GLN A 19 -15.49 -4.97 -18.01
N LEU A 20 -14.64 -3.95 -17.91
CA LEU A 20 -14.14 -3.43 -16.64
C LEU A 20 -15.23 -2.87 -15.71
N PRO A 21 -16.30 -2.21 -16.18
CA PRO A 21 -17.38 -1.75 -15.31
C PRO A 21 -18.06 -2.91 -14.57
N LEU A 22 -18.25 -4.05 -15.25
CA LEU A 22 -18.83 -5.27 -14.67
C LEU A 22 -17.91 -5.93 -13.64
N ARG A 23 -16.63 -5.54 -13.62
CA ARG A 23 -15.62 -6.00 -12.66
C ARG A 23 -15.34 -4.96 -11.56
N GLY A 24 -16.12 -3.88 -11.49
CA GLY A 24 -16.02 -2.87 -10.45
C GLY A 24 -15.16 -1.65 -10.77
N ALA A 25 -14.81 -1.40 -12.03
CA ALA A 25 -14.17 -0.12 -12.40
C ALA A 25 -15.21 1.02 -12.46
N ASP A 26 -14.95 2.12 -11.76
CA ASP A 26 -15.75 3.36 -11.83
C ASP A 26 -15.32 4.30 -12.95
N CYS A 27 -14.03 4.27 -13.27
CA CYS A 27 -13.40 5.18 -14.21
C CYS A 27 -12.67 4.36 -15.28
N ILE A 28 -12.93 4.68 -16.55
CA ILE A 28 -12.23 4.09 -17.69
C ILE A 28 -11.58 5.20 -18.49
N GLY A 29 -10.31 4.99 -18.83
CA GLY A 29 -9.54 5.89 -19.67
C GLY A 29 -8.38 5.12 -20.31
N GLY A 30 -7.38 5.85 -20.79
CA GLY A 30 -6.16 5.25 -21.33
C GLY A 30 -4.93 6.09 -21.01
N CYS A 31 -3.76 5.48 -21.15
CA CYS A 31 -2.46 6.07 -20.87
C CYS A 31 -1.72 6.36 -22.19
N CYS A 32 -0.46 5.96 -22.30
CA CYS A 32 0.35 6.12 -23.50
C CYS A 32 -0.32 5.50 -24.74
N GLY A 33 -0.36 6.24 -25.84
CA GLY A 33 -0.93 5.79 -27.12
C GLY A 33 -2.45 5.96 -27.24
N THR A 34 -3.15 6.37 -26.17
CA THR A 34 -4.58 6.68 -26.23
C THR A 34 -4.78 8.13 -26.71
N SER A 35 -5.70 8.35 -27.63
CA SER A 35 -6.06 9.67 -28.17
C SER A 35 -7.58 9.87 -28.11
N PRO A 36 -8.12 11.08 -28.39
CA PRO A 36 -9.55 11.34 -28.27
C PRO A 36 -10.48 10.31 -28.95
N PRO A 37 -10.19 9.78 -30.16
CA PRO A 37 -10.99 8.72 -30.79
C PRO A 37 -11.16 7.45 -29.95
N TYR A 38 -10.18 7.09 -29.12
CA TYR A 38 -10.28 5.93 -28.22
C TYR A 38 -11.32 6.18 -27.12
N ILE A 39 -11.31 7.38 -26.53
CA ILE A 39 -12.26 7.74 -25.48
C ILE A 39 -13.68 7.87 -26.04
N GLU A 40 -13.83 8.36 -27.28
CA GLU A 40 -15.12 8.37 -27.99
C GLU A 40 -15.66 6.95 -28.20
N ALA A 41 -14.81 6.02 -28.63
CA ALA A 41 -15.18 4.61 -28.79
C ALA A 41 -15.56 3.95 -27.45
N VAL A 42 -14.79 4.20 -26.38
CA VAL A 42 -15.12 3.72 -25.03
C VAL A 42 -16.48 4.25 -24.60
N LYS A 43 -16.71 5.57 -24.72
CA LYS A 43 -17.98 6.21 -24.34
C LYS A 43 -19.17 5.63 -25.10
N ALA A 44 -19.00 5.29 -26.38
CA ALA A 44 -20.05 4.67 -27.17
C ALA A 44 -20.42 3.25 -26.68
N MET A 45 -19.47 2.51 -26.09
CA MET A 45 -19.67 1.14 -25.61
C MET A 45 -20.05 1.06 -24.12
N THR A 46 -19.61 2.01 -23.30
CA THR A 46 -19.86 2.03 -21.85
C THR A 46 -21.13 2.82 -21.52
N ASN A 47 -22.30 2.26 -21.86
CA ASN A 47 -23.62 2.73 -21.41
C ASN A 47 -24.23 1.79 -20.35
N ALA A 48 -23.38 1.08 -19.62
CA ALA A 48 -23.81 0.01 -18.73
C ALA A 48 -24.35 0.55 -17.39
N VAL A 49 -25.46 -0.04 -16.94
CA VAL A 49 -25.84 -0.03 -15.53
C VAL A 49 -24.74 -0.75 -14.76
N LEU A 50 -24.12 -0.08 -13.80
CA LEU A 50 -23.09 -0.68 -12.95
C LEU A 50 -23.77 -1.69 -11.99
N PRO A 51 -23.19 -2.88 -11.80
CA PRO A 51 -23.70 -3.80 -10.78
C PRO A 51 -23.51 -3.18 -9.39
N ASP A 52 -24.43 -3.51 -8.47
CA ASP A 52 -24.22 -3.24 -7.04
C ASP A 52 -22.94 -3.94 -6.59
N ARG A 53 -22.21 -3.28 -5.69
CA ARG A 53 -20.95 -3.78 -5.16
C ARG A 53 -21.13 -4.16 -3.71
N ASP A 54 -20.64 -5.34 -3.38
CA ASP A 54 -20.44 -5.74 -2.00
C ASP A 54 -19.22 -5.01 -1.44
N ASP A 55 -19.33 -4.55 -0.19
CA ASP A 55 -18.17 -4.10 0.57
C ASP A 55 -17.25 -5.31 0.81
N VAL A 56 -16.04 -5.26 0.26
CA VAL A 56 -15.04 -6.29 0.51
C VAL A 56 -14.35 -5.95 1.82
N ASN A 57 -14.62 -6.71 2.88
CA ASN A 57 -13.85 -6.58 4.10
C ASN A 57 -12.47 -7.22 3.91
N ILE A 58 -11.42 -6.40 3.95
CA ILE A 58 -10.02 -6.83 3.85
C ILE A 58 -9.29 -6.48 5.15
N ASP A 59 -9.62 -7.23 6.20
CA ASP A 59 -8.89 -7.22 7.46
C ASP A 59 -7.70 -8.20 7.41
N GLY A 60 -6.69 -7.98 8.24
CA GLY A 60 -5.62 -8.96 8.46
C GLY A 60 -4.42 -8.91 7.51
N PHE A 61 -4.17 -7.77 6.83
CA PHE A 61 -2.96 -7.60 6.03
C PHE A 61 -2.18 -6.34 6.38
N ALA A 62 -0.87 -6.40 6.16
CA ALA A 62 0.03 -5.25 6.05
C ALA A 62 0.64 -5.22 4.64
N CYS A 63 1.19 -4.10 4.21
CA CYS A 63 1.90 -4.04 2.93
C CYS A 63 2.95 -2.95 2.91
N ASP A 64 3.99 -3.15 2.11
CA ASP A 64 4.92 -2.12 1.70
C ASP A 64 4.74 -1.84 0.19
N GLU A 65 5.70 -1.14 -0.43
CA GLU A 65 5.64 -0.77 -1.85
C GLU A 65 5.83 -1.96 -2.81
N ARG A 66 6.32 -3.09 -2.29
CA ARG A 66 6.70 -4.29 -3.06
C ARG A 66 5.82 -5.49 -2.75
N LEU A 67 5.39 -5.65 -1.49
CA LEU A 67 4.80 -6.87 -0.97
C LEU A 67 3.53 -6.61 -0.16
N ILE A 68 2.60 -7.56 -0.25
CA ILE A 68 1.44 -7.68 0.64
C ILE A 68 1.68 -8.86 1.56
N TYR A 69 1.52 -8.62 2.86
CA TYR A 69 1.70 -9.60 3.92
C TYR A 69 0.35 -10.01 4.48
N ASP A 70 -0.03 -11.27 4.24
CA ASP A 70 -1.09 -11.92 4.99
C ASP A 70 -0.57 -12.21 6.40
N LEU A 71 -1.20 -11.60 7.41
CA LEU A 71 -0.73 -11.65 8.79
C LEU A 71 -1.06 -12.99 9.48
N ASP A 72 -1.67 -13.95 8.78
CA ASP A 72 -1.98 -15.26 9.32
C ASP A 72 -0.73 -16.02 9.81
N GLY A 73 -0.74 -16.31 11.12
CA GLY A 73 0.33 -16.99 11.82
C GLY A 73 1.56 -16.13 12.09
N TYR A 74 1.50 -14.82 11.87
CA TYR A 74 2.52 -13.91 12.37
C TYR A 74 2.38 -13.72 13.89
N GLN A 75 3.52 -13.57 14.57
CA GLN A 75 3.58 -13.16 15.97
C GLN A 75 4.28 -11.80 16.05
N ILE A 76 3.88 -10.98 17.03
CA ILE A 76 4.52 -9.68 17.24
C ILE A 76 5.76 -9.89 18.11
N ALA A 77 6.89 -9.27 17.74
CA ALA A 77 8.09 -9.27 18.55
C ALA A 77 7.79 -8.69 19.94
N GLU A 78 8.34 -9.27 21.01
CA GLU A 78 8.08 -8.73 22.36
C GLU A 78 8.81 -7.39 22.57
N GLU A 79 10.07 -7.36 22.16
CA GLU A 79 10.98 -6.23 22.35
C GLU A 79 10.83 -5.17 21.25
N LYS A 80 11.11 -3.93 21.64
CA LYS A 80 11.18 -2.77 20.74
C LYS A 80 12.58 -2.67 20.15
N ILE A 81 12.64 -2.46 18.85
CA ILE A 81 13.89 -2.29 18.09
C ILE A 81 13.99 -0.82 17.69
N ALA A 82 15.06 -0.15 18.08
CA ALA A 82 15.27 1.24 17.68
C ALA A 82 15.47 1.34 16.15
N ALA A 83 14.90 2.37 15.52
CA ALA A 83 15.17 2.67 14.11
C ALA A 83 16.54 3.36 13.95
N ASP A 84 17.62 2.62 14.17
CA ASP A 84 18.99 3.08 13.96
C ASP A 84 19.66 2.37 12.77
N SER A 85 20.92 2.69 12.51
CA SER A 85 21.71 2.11 11.41
C SER A 85 22.08 0.64 11.57
N LYS A 86 21.53 -0.05 12.58
CA LYS A 86 21.67 -1.50 12.79
C LYS A 86 20.33 -2.21 12.72
N LEU A 87 19.29 -1.53 12.24
CA LEU A 87 17.96 -2.09 12.14
C LEU A 87 17.95 -3.35 11.28
N ASP A 88 18.57 -3.34 10.10
CA ASP A 88 18.79 -4.52 9.25
C ASP A 88 19.33 -5.74 10.02
N ASN A 89 20.35 -5.53 10.85
CA ASN A 89 21.01 -6.58 11.61
C ASN A 89 20.09 -7.12 12.71
N ALA A 90 19.39 -6.23 13.42
CA ALA A 90 18.43 -6.62 14.44
C ALA A 90 17.26 -7.43 13.85
N LEU A 91 16.88 -7.15 12.60
CA LEU A 91 15.82 -7.85 11.90
C LEU A 91 16.27 -9.20 11.33
N PHE A 92 17.53 -9.32 10.91
CA PHE A 92 18.10 -10.57 10.43
C PHE A 92 18.05 -11.71 11.45
N ASP A 93 18.22 -11.37 12.74
CA ASP A 93 18.19 -12.34 13.83
C ASP A 93 16.77 -12.78 14.23
N LEU A 94 15.73 -12.17 13.65
CA LEU A 94 14.35 -12.52 13.98
C LEU A 94 13.94 -13.87 13.35
N PRO A 95 13.22 -14.71 14.08
CA PRO A 95 12.58 -15.89 13.52
C PRO A 95 11.62 -15.54 12.38
N PRO A 96 11.34 -16.48 11.46
CA PRO A 96 10.35 -16.27 10.41
C PRO A 96 8.98 -15.99 11.03
N LYS A 97 8.17 -15.18 10.33
CA LYS A 97 6.82 -14.77 10.77
C LYS A 97 6.78 -13.99 12.10
N ILE A 98 7.87 -13.29 12.43
CA ILE A 98 7.86 -12.28 13.50
C ILE A 98 7.68 -10.89 12.88
N ILE A 99 6.75 -10.12 13.44
CA ILE A 99 6.55 -8.70 13.12
C ILE A 99 7.44 -7.88 14.06
N PRO A 100 8.52 -7.25 13.56
CA PRO A 100 9.33 -6.35 14.38
C PRO A 100 8.54 -5.14 14.85
N ARG A 101 8.76 -4.76 16.12
CA ARG A 101 8.27 -3.51 16.72
C ARG A 101 9.35 -2.44 16.59
N ILE A 102 9.30 -1.66 15.53
CA ILE A 102 10.26 -0.58 15.29
C ILE A 102 9.82 0.65 16.07
N TRP A 103 10.68 1.16 16.95
CA TRP A 103 10.39 2.27 17.85
C TRP A 103 11.22 3.51 17.53
N ILE A 104 10.53 4.66 17.37
CA ILE A 104 11.13 5.95 17.04
C ILE A 104 11.04 6.92 18.24
N GLU A 105 12.18 7.38 18.72
CA GLU A 105 12.32 8.32 19.83
C GLU A 105 12.83 9.70 19.38
N THR A 106 13.56 9.77 18.25
CA THR A 106 14.17 11.00 17.75
C THR A 106 13.85 11.25 16.27
N GLU A 107 14.08 12.48 15.80
CA GLU A 107 13.90 12.78 14.37
C GLU A 107 14.99 12.16 13.49
N GLU A 108 16.20 11.95 14.00
CA GLU A 108 17.30 11.28 13.28
C GLU A 108 16.94 9.83 12.93
N GLN A 109 16.22 9.15 13.83
CA GLN A 109 15.74 7.78 13.59
C GLN A 109 14.70 7.69 12.47
N LEU A 110 14.06 8.80 12.10
CA LEU A 110 13.19 8.83 10.92
C LEU A 110 14.01 8.77 9.63
N ASP A 111 15.18 9.41 9.60
CA ASP A 111 16.06 9.38 8.44
C ASP A 111 16.63 7.96 8.25
N ASN A 112 17.06 7.32 9.35
CA ASN A 112 17.49 5.91 9.31
C ASN A 112 16.34 4.99 8.84
N LEU A 113 15.11 5.22 9.30
CA LEU A 113 13.96 4.44 8.86
C LEU A 113 13.78 4.51 7.34
N VAL A 114 13.96 5.68 6.72
CA VAL A 114 13.88 5.84 5.24
C VAL A 114 14.92 4.99 4.53
N GLU A 115 16.14 4.91 5.06
CA GLU A 115 17.25 4.16 4.46
C GLU A 115 17.06 2.64 4.59
N GLU A 116 16.50 2.19 5.72
CA GLU A 116 16.37 0.78 6.06
C GLU A 116 15.11 0.13 5.48
N LEU A 117 13.99 0.87 5.35
CA LEU A 117 12.71 0.34 4.87
C LEU A 117 12.79 -0.46 3.55
N PRO A 118 13.50 0.00 2.51
CA PRO A 118 13.62 -0.73 1.24
C PRO A 118 14.34 -2.08 1.36
N LEU A 119 15.08 -2.30 2.45
CA LEU A 119 15.81 -3.54 2.72
C LEU A 119 14.94 -4.59 3.41
N LEU A 120 13.79 -4.18 3.96
CA LEU A 120 12.94 -5.05 4.77
C LEU A 120 12.01 -5.88 3.89
N GLU A 121 11.95 -7.18 4.15
CA GLU A 121 11.02 -8.12 3.49
C GLU A 121 10.05 -8.75 4.51
N VAL A 122 9.67 -7.96 5.52
CA VAL A 122 8.76 -8.37 6.60
C VAL A 122 7.74 -7.26 6.87
N PRO A 123 6.52 -7.59 7.31
CA PRO A 123 5.58 -6.58 7.76
C PRO A 123 6.14 -5.87 9.00
N VAL A 124 5.93 -4.57 9.11
CA VAL A 124 6.48 -3.74 10.18
C VAL A 124 5.37 -3.22 11.08
N MET A 125 5.62 -3.23 12.39
CA MET A 125 4.86 -2.48 13.38
C MET A 125 5.65 -1.25 13.81
N LEU A 126 5.12 -0.06 13.50
CA LEU A 126 5.72 1.22 13.85
C LEU A 126 5.18 1.72 15.17
N GLY A 127 6.09 2.11 16.06
CA GLY A 127 5.77 2.84 17.27
C GLY A 127 6.68 4.04 17.47
N ALA A 128 6.26 4.99 18.30
CA ALA A 128 7.07 6.15 18.60
C ALA A 128 6.77 6.74 19.98
N GLU A 129 7.75 7.47 20.52
CA GLU A 129 7.68 8.13 21.83
C GLU A 129 6.57 9.18 21.91
N ASN A 130 6.18 9.79 20.79
CA ASN A 130 5.13 10.80 20.77
C ASN A 130 4.38 10.84 19.43
N GLU A 131 3.19 11.47 19.47
CA GLU A 131 2.29 11.62 18.32
C GLU A 131 2.98 12.24 17.09
N LYS A 132 3.87 13.22 17.30
CA LYS A 132 4.55 13.93 16.21
C LYS A 132 5.48 12.99 15.45
N LEU A 133 6.27 12.19 16.16
CA LEU A 133 7.18 11.20 15.56
C LEU A 133 6.40 10.08 14.87
N LEU A 134 5.35 9.55 15.53
CA LEU A 134 4.51 8.52 14.93
C LEU A 134 3.86 9.01 13.64
N SER A 135 3.32 10.24 13.65
CA SER A 135 2.72 10.84 12.46
C SER A 135 3.74 10.93 11.32
N LYS A 136 4.98 11.33 11.59
CA LYS A 136 6.03 11.37 10.56
C LYS A 136 6.39 9.97 10.05
N ALA A 137 6.61 9.01 10.95
CA ALA A 137 6.96 7.64 10.58
C ALA A 137 5.89 7.00 9.66
N VAL A 138 4.60 7.18 9.98
CA VAL A 138 3.50 6.66 9.15
C VAL A 138 3.42 7.35 7.78
N HIS A 139 3.77 8.64 7.68
CA HIS A 139 3.82 9.33 6.38
C HIS A 139 5.01 8.89 5.51
N ILE A 140 6.10 8.44 6.13
CA ILE A 140 7.28 7.92 5.44
C ILE A 140 7.01 6.52 4.91
N TYR A 141 6.33 5.68 5.70
CA TYR A 141 6.14 4.27 5.38
C TYR A 141 5.33 4.08 4.08
N PRO A 142 5.90 3.42 3.07
CA PRO A 142 5.32 3.37 1.72
C PRO A 142 4.28 2.24 1.59
N GLY A 143 3.26 2.24 2.43
CA GLY A 143 2.22 1.21 2.41
C GLY A 143 1.32 1.23 3.64
N ARG A 144 0.89 0.04 4.07
CA ARG A 144 0.05 -0.16 5.26
C ARG A 144 0.88 -0.83 6.36
N ALA A 145 1.46 -0.01 7.24
CA ALA A 145 2.11 -0.49 8.46
C ALA A 145 1.09 -0.84 9.55
N LEU A 146 1.52 -1.67 10.50
CA LEU A 146 0.84 -1.81 11.78
C LEU A 146 1.28 -0.69 12.73
N ILE A 147 0.40 -0.27 13.63
CA ILE A 147 0.73 0.71 14.67
C ILE A 147 0.87 -0.03 16.00
N ASP A 148 1.97 0.25 16.68
CA ASP A 148 2.24 -0.31 18.00
C ASP A 148 1.21 0.19 19.02
N PRO A 149 0.55 -0.71 19.79
CA PRO A 149 -0.49 -0.34 20.74
C PRO A 149 0.02 0.53 21.89
N ASP A 150 1.32 0.57 22.15
CA ASP A 150 1.91 1.41 23.20
C ASP A 150 1.99 2.89 22.80
N CYS A 151 1.62 3.24 21.58
CA CYS A 151 1.68 4.61 21.09
C CYS A 151 0.53 5.49 21.57
N VAL A 152 0.86 6.76 21.85
CA VAL A 152 -0.14 7.83 21.80
C VAL A 152 -0.47 8.09 20.33
N CYS A 153 -1.56 7.48 19.88
CA CYS A 153 -1.99 7.57 18.50
C CYS A 153 -2.54 8.98 18.15
N PRO A 154 -2.28 9.50 16.95
CA PRO A 154 -2.85 10.76 16.50
C PRO A 154 -4.37 10.75 16.47
N LYS A 155 -4.99 11.92 16.60
CA LYS A 155 -6.47 12.04 16.61
C LYS A 155 -7.16 11.52 15.35
N TRP A 156 -6.46 11.51 14.21
CA TRP A 156 -6.95 10.97 12.94
C TRP A 156 -6.80 9.45 12.84
N TYR A 157 -6.04 8.82 13.73
CA TYR A 157 -5.91 7.37 13.78
C TYR A 157 -7.16 6.80 14.44
N HIS A 158 -7.94 6.07 13.64
CA HIS A 158 -9.09 5.33 14.10
C HIS A 158 -8.74 3.85 14.07
N PRO A 159 -8.54 3.19 15.23
CA PRO A 159 -8.31 1.76 15.24
C PRO A 159 -9.50 1.06 14.58
N ALA A 160 -9.24 -0.02 13.85
CA ALA A 160 -10.29 -0.85 13.28
C ALA A 160 -11.31 -1.18 14.38
N LYS A 161 -12.60 -0.95 14.08
CA LYS A 161 -13.67 -1.31 15.01
C LYS A 161 -13.66 -2.84 15.12
N LYS A 162 -13.47 -3.35 16.34
CA LYS A 162 -13.60 -4.79 16.64
C LYS A 162 -14.97 -5.32 16.29
#